data_AF-A0A7V3GU16-F1
#
_entry.id   AF-A0A7V3GU16-F1
#
_cell.length_a   1.000
_cell.length_b   1.000
_cell.length_c   1.000
_cell.angle_alpha   90.00
_cell.angle_beta   90.00
_cell.angle_gamma   90.00
#
_symmetry.space_group_name_H-M   'P 1'
#
loop_
_entity.id
_entity.type
_entity.pdbx_description
1 polymer ?
#
loop_
_entity_poly.entity_id
_entity_poly.type
_entity_poly.pdbx_seq_one_letter_code
_entity_poly.pdbx_strand_id
1 'polypeptide(L)'
;QRPDKVVGMHFFNPVPVMALLELVRGILTSDETLATARALGERMGKTPVVAKDSPGFIVNRLLIPFLLDAIRMYESGLATKEDIDTGVKLGLNHPMGPLTLADFVGLDTTLFVADVLYEEYGDPNFKAPPLLRQMVAAGLLGRKSGQGFYDWRK
;
A
#
# COMPACT_ATOMS: atom_id res chain seq x y z
N GLN A 1 -8.85 32.11 -1.56
CA GLN A 1 -8.52 30.67 -1.73
C GLN A 1 -9.81 29.87 -1.53
N ARG A 2 -9.97 28.67 -2.14
CA ARG A 2 -11.21 27.85 -2.11
C ARG A 2 -10.97 26.44 -1.53
N PRO A 3 -10.59 26.32 -0.25
CA PRO A 3 -10.23 25.03 0.35
C PRO A 3 -11.41 24.04 0.39
N ASP A 4 -12.64 24.54 0.38
CA ASP A 4 -13.88 23.74 0.29
C ASP A 4 -14.03 22.99 -1.03
N LYS A 5 -13.33 23.43 -2.09
CA LYS A 5 -13.32 22.85 -3.44
C LYS A 5 -12.11 21.95 -3.72
N VAL A 6 -11.39 21.53 -2.67
CA VAL A 6 -10.27 20.59 -2.78
C VAL A 6 -10.65 19.25 -2.17
N VAL A 7 -10.35 18.15 -2.86
CA VAL A 7 -10.53 16.76 -2.40
C VAL A 7 -9.44 15.88 -3.00
N GLY A 8 -8.90 14.94 -2.23
CA GLY A 8 -7.93 13.97 -2.76
C GLY A 8 -8.61 12.83 -3.51
N MET A 9 -7.97 12.35 -4.57
CA MET A 9 -8.43 11.19 -5.36
C MET A 9 -7.24 10.24 -5.54
N HIS A 10 -7.23 9.14 -4.80
CA HIS A 10 -6.17 8.14 -4.83
C HIS A 10 -6.59 6.91 -5.64
N PHE A 11 -5.94 6.74 -6.80
CA PHE A 11 -6.14 5.63 -7.72
C PHE A 11 -5.11 4.52 -7.47
N PHE A 12 -5.48 3.29 -7.81
CA PHE A 12 -4.63 2.11 -7.62
C PHE A 12 -4.05 1.63 -8.96
N ASN A 13 -2.77 1.26 -8.96
CA ASN A 13 -2.07 0.78 -10.14
C ASN A 13 -2.40 -0.70 -10.45
N PRO A 14 -2.67 -1.09 -11.71
CA PRO A 14 -2.86 -0.24 -12.90
C PRO A 14 -4.20 0.49 -12.91
N VAL A 15 -4.16 1.82 -13.07
CA VAL A 15 -5.33 2.69 -12.96
C VAL A 15 -6.49 2.29 -13.90
N PRO A 16 -6.27 1.87 -15.17
CA PRO A 16 -7.38 1.45 -16.03
C PRO A 16 -8.10 0.18 -15.54
N VAL A 17 -7.38 -0.73 -14.87
CA VAL A 17 -7.87 -2.07 -14.51
C VAL A 17 -8.44 -2.10 -13.09
N MET A 18 -7.83 -1.38 -12.15
CA MET A 18 -8.26 -1.39 -10.75
C MET A 18 -9.58 -0.63 -10.57
N ALA A 19 -10.57 -1.28 -9.97
CA ALA A 19 -11.90 -0.70 -9.79
C ALA A 19 -11.96 0.32 -8.64
N LEU A 20 -11.07 0.24 -7.64
CA LEU A 20 -11.15 1.07 -6.44
C LEU A 20 -10.65 2.51 -6.68
N LEU A 21 -11.31 3.46 -6.00
CA LEU A 21 -10.87 4.85 -5.87
C LEU A 21 -11.07 5.31 -4.42
N GLU A 22 -10.03 5.80 -3.77
CA GLU A 22 -10.14 6.45 -2.46
C GLU A 22 -10.35 7.96 -2.63
N LEU A 23 -11.48 8.48 -2.13
CA LEU A 23 -11.74 9.91 -2.00
C LEU A 23 -11.30 10.36 -0.61
N VAL A 24 -10.34 11.29 -0.56
CA VAL A 24 -9.73 11.76 0.68
C VAL A 24 -10.35 13.10 1.05
N ARG A 25 -11.18 13.09 2.09
CA ARG A 25 -11.88 14.27 2.59
C ARG A 25 -10.99 15.03 3.56
N GLY A 26 -10.51 16.19 3.14
CA GLY A 26 -9.86 17.16 4.02
C GLY A 26 -10.86 17.81 4.97
N ILE A 27 -10.36 18.43 6.04
CA ILE A 27 -11.21 19.03 7.10
C ILE A 27 -12.17 20.08 6.54
N LEU A 28 -11.73 20.85 5.53
CA LEU A 28 -12.52 21.92 4.92
C LEU A 28 -13.30 21.47 3.67
N THR A 29 -13.10 20.25 3.17
CA THR A 29 -13.77 19.75 1.96
C THR A 29 -15.29 19.71 2.18
N SER A 30 -16.03 20.41 1.31
CA SER A 30 -17.49 20.44 1.37
C SER A 30 -18.13 19.14 0.89
N ASP A 31 -19.34 18.86 1.35
CA ASP A 31 -20.12 17.70 0.90
C ASP A 31 -20.42 17.78 -0.62
N GLU A 32 -20.60 18.99 -1.15
CA GLU A 32 -20.81 19.23 -2.59
C GLU A 32 -19.59 18.79 -3.41
N THR A 33 -18.38 19.15 -2.98
CA THR A 33 -17.13 18.75 -3.63
C THR A 33 -16.94 17.24 -3.57
N LEU A 34 -17.21 16.64 -2.41
CA LEU A 34 -17.11 15.19 -2.23
C LEU A 34 -18.12 14.44 -3.12
N ALA A 35 -19.37 14.90 -3.20
CA ALA A 35 -20.40 14.33 -4.05
C ALA A 35 -20.02 14.44 -5.54
N THR A 36 -19.45 15.57 -5.95
CA THR A 36 -18.94 15.78 -7.31
C THR A 36 -17.83 14.78 -7.65
N ALA A 37 -16.86 14.59 -6.75
CA ALA A 37 -15.77 13.64 -6.96
C ALA A 37 -16.24 12.18 -6.96
N ARG A 38 -17.23 11.83 -6.14
CA ARG A 38 -17.90 10.51 -6.16
C ARG A 38 -18.55 10.24 -7.51
N ALA A 39 -19.40 11.14 -7.98
CA ALA A 39 -20.08 11.00 -9.26
C ALA A 39 -19.07 10.91 -10.42
N LEU A 40 -17.97 11.67 -10.35
CA LEU A 40 -16.88 11.58 -11.31
C LEU A 40 -16.19 10.21 -11.31
N GLY A 41 -15.87 9.66 -10.13
CA GLY A 41 -15.28 8.32 -10.00
C GLY A 41 -16.19 7.22 -10.55
N GLU A 42 -17.48 7.26 -10.23
CA GLU A 42 -18.48 6.32 -10.74
C GLU A 42 -18.59 6.37 -12.27
N ARG A 43 -18.56 7.58 -12.86
CA ARG A 43 -18.52 7.76 -14.33
C ARG A 43 -17.27 7.18 -14.98
N MET A 44 -16.16 7.07 -14.26
CA MET A 44 -14.94 6.40 -14.71
C MET A 44 -14.99 4.87 -14.54
N GLY A 45 -16.12 4.31 -14.09
CA GLY A 45 -16.24 2.89 -13.76
C GLY A 45 -15.48 2.51 -12.49
N LYS A 46 -15.17 3.48 -11.62
CA LYS A 46 -14.55 3.22 -10.31
C LYS A 46 -15.61 3.06 -9.24
N THR A 47 -15.22 2.42 -8.14
CA THR A 47 -15.98 2.30 -6.90
C THR A 47 -15.36 3.25 -5.87
N PRO A 48 -15.97 4.43 -5.62
CA PRO A 48 -15.40 5.41 -4.70
C PRO A 48 -15.70 5.04 -3.24
N VAL A 49 -14.65 4.92 -2.43
CA VAL A 49 -14.73 4.85 -0.96
C VAL A 49 -14.23 6.17 -0.37
N VAL A 50 -14.66 6.53 0.84
CA VAL A 50 -14.29 7.82 1.46
C VAL A 50 -13.42 7.57 2.67
N ALA A 51 -12.24 8.19 2.66
CA ALA A 51 -11.33 8.27 3.79
C ALA A 51 -11.34 9.70 4.36
N LYS A 52 -11.16 9.83 5.68
CA LYS A 52 -10.69 11.11 6.23
C LYS A 52 -9.25 11.32 5.80
N ASP A 53 -8.85 12.57 5.58
CA ASP A 53 -7.45 12.92 5.35
C ASP A 53 -6.60 12.54 6.57
N SER A 54 -5.91 11.41 6.43
CA SER A 54 -5.11 10.79 7.47
C SER A 54 -4.02 9.94 6.81
N PRO A 55 -2.81 9.90 7.39
CA PRO A 55 -1.70 9.11 6.85
C PRO A 55 -2.11 7.67 6.47
N GLY A 56 -1.90 7.31 5.20
CA GLY A 56 -2.20 5.99 4.64
C GLY A 56 -3.65 5.71 4.26
N PHE A 57 -4.57 6.65 4.49
CA PHE A 57 -6.01 6.52 4.15
C PHE A 57 -6.62 5.20 4.67
N ILE A 58 -7.27 4.40 3.83
CA ILE A 58 -7.82 3.09 4.22
C ILE A 58 -6.83 2.00 3.82
N VAL A 59 -6.51 1.89 2.53
CA VAL A 59 -5.80 0.73 2.00
C VAL A 59 -4.37 0.67 2.50
N ASN A 60 -3.58 1.74 2.34
CA ASN A 60 -2.17 1.70 2.74
C ASN A 60 -2.00 1.57 4.26
N ARG A 61 -2.93 2.14 5.05
CA ARG A 61 -2.93 2.01 6.51
C ARG A 61 -3.13 0.56 6.97
N LEU A 62 -3.91 -0.23 6.25
CA LEU A 62 -4.08 -1.67 6.51
C LEU A 62 -2.97 -2.51 5.88
N LEU A 63 -2.58 -2.18 4.65
CA LEU A 63 -1.65 -2.96 3.84
C LEU A 63 -0.24 -2.93 4.40
N ILE A 64 0.26 -1.77 4.82
CA ILE A 64 1.67 -1.63 5.20
C ILE A 64 2.03 -2.52 6.39
N PRO A 65 1.34 -2.47 7.55
CA PRO A 65 1.62 -3.38 8.65
C PRO A 65 1.59 -4.86 8.24
N PHE A 66 0.61 -5.26 7.43
CA PHE A 66 0.51 -6.62 6.91
C PHE A 66 1.74 -7.04 6.10
N LEU A 67 2.25 -6.15 5.23
CA LEU A 67 3.49 -6.41 4.50
C LEU A 67 4.70 -6.47 5.44
N LEU A 68 4.80 -5.55 6.40
CA LEU A 68 5.90 -5.53 7.36
C LEU A 68 5.92 -6.79 8.23
N ASP A 69 4.78 -7.31 8.64
CA ASP A 69 4.68 -8.56 9.40
C ASP A 69 5.15 -9.77 8.59
N ALA A 70 4.78 -9.86 7.31
CA ALA A 70 5.30 -10.91 6.44
C ALA A 70 6.83 -10.84 6.30
N ILE A 71 7.39 -9.63 6.18
CA ILE A 71 8.84 -9.42 6.12
C ILE A 71 9.51 -9.82 7.44
N ARG A 72 8.93 -9.49 8.60
CA ARG A 72 9.44 -9.91 9.91
C ARG A 72 9.39 -11.43 10.09
N MET A 73 8.33 -12.09 9.61
CA MET A 73 8.24 -13.56 9.64
C MET A 73 9.37 -14.19 8.81
N TYR A 74 9.65 -13.65 7.63
CA TYR A 74 10.77 -14.10 6.81
C TYR A 74 12.13 -13.79 7.45
N GLU A 75 12.34 -12.57 7.96
CA GLU A 75 13.57 -12.12 8.63
C GLU A 75 13.93 -12.99 9.85
N SER A 76 12.93 -13.39 10.63
CA SER A 76 13.11 -14.26 11.81
C SER A 76 13.36 -15.73 11.47
N GLY A 77 13.27 -16.12 10.19
CA GLY A 77 13.46 -17.50 9.74
C GLY A 77 12.30 -18.44 10.08
N LEU A 78 11.11 -17.90 10.40
CA LEU A 78 9.95 -18.72 10.76
C LEU A 78 9.50 -19.64 9.61
N ALA A 79 9.57 -19.15 8.38
CA ALA A 79 9.17 -19.88 7.17
C ALA A 79 9.90 -19.34 5.93
N THR A 80 9.91 -20.14 4.87
CA THR A 80 10.41 -19.70 3.56
C THR A 80 9.51 -18.62 2.97
N LYS A 81 10.04 -17.77 2.08
CA LYS A 81 9.22 -16.75 1.39
C LYS A 81 8.08 -17.38 0.58
N GLU A 82 8.34 -18.53 -0.03
CA GLU A 82 7.36 -19.30 -0.80
C GLU A 82 6.21 -19.83 0.07
N ASP A 83 6.51 -20.34 1.27
CA ASP A 83 5.49 -20.84 2.20
C ASP A 83 4.66 -19.71 2.82
N ILE A 84 5.29 -18.57 3.16
CA ILE A 84 4.58 -17.37 3.63
C ILE A 84 3.58 -16.91 2.57
N ASP A 85 4.02 -16.78 1.32
CA ASP A 85 3.14 -16.37 0.22
C ASP A 85 2.04 -17.39 -0.06
N THR A 86 2.35 -18.68 -0.01
CA THR A 86 1.38 -19.76 -0.19
C THR A 86 0.33 -19.77 0.92
N GLY A 87 0.74 -19.58 2.17
CA GLY A 87 -0.15 -19.51 3.33
C GLY A 87 -1.17 -18.39 3.23
N VAL A 88 -0.75 -17.19 2.82
CA VAL A 88 -1.69 -16.07 2.61
C VAL A 88 -2.58 -16.32 1.40
N LYS A 89 -2.03 -16.84 0.29
CA LYS A 89 -2.84 -17.10 -0.91
C LYS A 89 -3.93 -18.14 -0.68
N LEU A 90 -3.59 -19.28 -0.09
CA LEU A 90 -4.51 -20.41 0.05
C LEU A 90 -5.30 -20.35 1.36
N GLY A 91 -4.69 -19.89 2.45
CA GLY A 91 -5.33 -19.82 3.76
C GLY A 91 -6.23 -18.60 3.93
N LEU A 92 -5.81 -17.42 3.42
CA LEU A 92 -6.59 -16.18 3.49
C LEU A 92 -7.31 -15.84 2.19
N ASN A 93 -7.16 -16.68 1.15
CA ASN A 93 -7.76 -16.50 -0.16
C ASN A 93 -7.33 -15.20 -0.87
N HIS A 94 -6.08 -14.75 -0.65
CA HIS A 94 -5.54 -13.60 -1.36
C HIS A 94 -5.08 -13.98 -2.78
N PRO A 95 -5.22 -13.09 -3.78
CA PRO A 95 -4.77 -13.36 -5.14
C PRO A 95 -3.24 -13.46 -5.25
N MET A 96 -2.52 -12.85 -4.30
CA MET A 96 -1.07 -12.74 -4.29
C MET A 96 -0.56 -12.82 -2.85
N GLY A 97 0.60 -13.44 -2.64
CA GLY A 97 1.26 -13.48 -1.35
C GLY A 97 1.88 -12.12 -0.99
N PRO A 98 2.07 -11.81 0.30
CA PRO A 98 2.57 -10.51 0.76
C PRO A 98 3.97 -10.18 0.26
N LEU A 99 4.91 -11.13 0.20
CA LEU A 99 6.29 -10.85 -0.22
C LEU A 99 6.35 -10.63 -1.73
N THR A 100 5.60 -11.42 -2.49
CA THR A 100 5.38 -11.16 -3.92
C THR A 100 4.75 -9.78 -4.12
N LEU A 101 3.71 -9.43 -3.36
CA LEU A 101 3.04 -8.13 -3.46
C LEU A 101 3.98 -6.97 -3.12
N ALA A 102 4.82 -7.10 -2.09
CA ALA A 102 5.83 -6.11 -1.74
C ALA A 102 6.82 -5.88 -2.92
N ASP A 103 7.25 -6.94 -3.60
CA ASP A 103 8.08 -6.82 -4.80
C ASP A 103 7.37 -6.12 -5.98
N PHE A 104 6.05 -6.29 -6.11
CA PHE A 104 5.24 -5.61 -7.13
C PHE A 104 5.01 -4.13 -6.82
N VAL A 105 4.77 -3.78 -5.55
CA VAL A 105 4.63 -2.40 -5.07
C VAL A 105 5.98 -1.68 -5.18
N GLY A 106 7.06 -2.37 -4.81
CA GLY A 106 8.41 -1.83 -4.70
C GLY A 106 8.80 -1.66 -3.24
N LEU A 107 9.92 -2.27 -2.85
CA LEU A 107 10.35 -2.31 -1.44
C LEU A 107 10.72 -0.92 -0.88
N ASP A 108 11.23 -0.03 -1.73
CA ASP A 108 11.48 1.37 -1.39
C ASP A 108 10.18 2.15 -1.17
N THR A 109 9.15 1.89 -1.96
CA THR A 109 7.82 2.48 -1.76
C THR A 109 7.19 1.96 -0.46
N THR A 110 7.26 0.65 -0.20
CA THR A 110 6.81 0.06 1.07
C THR A 110 7.54 0.69 2.26
N LEU A 111 8.88 0.82 2.18
CA LEU A 111 9.68 1.44 3.23
C LEU A 111 9.32 2.92 3.45
N PHE A 112 9.17 3.69 2.37
CA PHE A 112 8.81 5.10 2.45
C PHE A 112 7.46 5.30 3.14
N VAL A 113 6.44 4.55 2.75
CA VAL A 113 5.11 4.67 3.37
C VAL A 113 5.14 4.18 4.83
N ALA A 114 5.89 3.12 5.14
CA ALA A 114 6.07 2.66 6.52
C ALA A 114 6.69 3.73 7.42
N ASP A 115 7.74 4.41 6.93
CA ASP A 115 8.42 5.46 7.69
C ASP A 115 7.51 6.68 7.91
N VAL A 116 6.74 7.10 6.89
CA VAL A 116 5.73 8.16 7.04
C VAL A 116 4.67 7.76 8.08
N LEU A 117 4.15 6.54 8.02
CA LEU A 117 3.14 6.07 8.99
C LEU A 117 3.72 5.97 10.41
N TYR A 118 4.97 5.57 10.54
CA TYR A 118 5.65 5.49 11.83
C TYR A 118 5.91 6.87 12.43
N GLU A 119 6.35 7.83 11.62
CA GLU A 119 6.56 9.22 12.05
C GLU A 119 5.26 9.87 12.54
N GLU A 120 4.16 9.65 11.81
CA GLU A 120 2.87 10.25 12.12
C GLU A 120 2.17 9.62 13.33
N TYR A 121 2.28 8.30 13.52
CA TYR A 121 1.54 7.60 14.58
C TYR A 121 2.40 7.17 15.77
N GLY A 122 3.72 7.03 15.61
CA GLY A 122 4.60 6.44 16.61
C GLY A 122 4.30 4.97 16.94
N ASP A 123 3.38 4.32 16.21
CA ASP A 123 2.96 2.94 16.47
C ASP A 123 4.04 1.96 15.96
N PRO A 124 4.63 1.12 16.84
CA PRO A 124 5.64 0.13 16.48
C PRO A 124 5.26 -0.80 15.32
N ASN A 125 3.97 -1.02 15.07
CA ASN A 125 3.51 -1.86 13.95
C ASN A 125 3.95 -1.31 12.59
N PHE A 126 4.08 0.03 12.45
CA PHE A 126 4.58 0.68 11.23
C PHE A 126 6.10 0.72 11.13
N LYS A 127 6.84 0.35 12.18
CA LYS A 127 8.30 0.42 12.17
C LYS A 127 8.88 -0.62 11.20
N ALA A 128 9.48 -0.16 10.11
CA ALA A 128 10.09 -1.03 9.10
C ALA A 128 11.16 -1.98 9.71
N PRO A 129 11.15 -3.29 9.37
CA PRO A 129 12.15 -4.23 9.83
C PRO A 129 13.53 -3.94 9.21
N PRO A 130 14.63 -4.29 9.91
CA PRO A 130 16.00 -4.08 9.41
C PRO A 130 16.23 -4.65 8.00
N LEU A 131 15.74 -5.86 7.73
CA LEU A 131 15.89 -6.53 6.43
C LEU A 131 15.34 -5.67 5.28
N LEU A 132 14.16 -5.06 5.46
CA LEU A 132 13.57 -4.19 4.42
C LEU A 132 14.50 -3.02 4.10
N ARG A 133 15.05 -2.37 5.13
CA ARG A 133 16.00 -1.25 4.95
C ARG A 133 17.28 -1.70 4.26
N GLN A 134 17.81 -2.86 4.62
CA GLN A 134 19.00 -3.44 3.99
C GLN A 134 18.78 -3.77 2.52
N MET A 135 17.64 -4.38 2.19
CA MET A 135 17.27 -4.70 0.80
C MET A 135 17.15 -3.43 -0.06
N VAL A 136 16.48 -2.39 0.46
CA VAL A 136 16.36 -1.10 -0.23
C VAL A 136 17.72 -0.45 -0.42
N ALA A 137 18.57 -0.43 0.61
CA ALA A 137 19.93 0.10 0.53
C ALA A 137 20.81 -0.65 -0.48
N ALA A 138 20.56 -1.95 -0.68
CA ALA A 138 21.25 -2.78 -1.67
C ALA A 138 20.67 -2.67 -3.10
N GLY A 139 19.63 -1.85 -3.31
CA GLY A 139 18.97 -1.70 -4.62
C GLY A 139 18.09 -2.90 -5.01
N LEU A 140 17.72 -3.75 -4.05
CA LEU A 140 16.80 -4.87 -4.23
C LEU A 140 15.38 -4.34 -4.07
N LEU A 141 14.85 -3.69 -5.09
CA LEU A 141 13.59 -2.95 -5.04
C LEU A 141 12.37 -3.76 -5.53
N GLY A 142 12.53 -5.06 -5.76
CA GLY A 142 11.48 -5.92 -6.30
C GLY A 142 11.50 -5.97 -7.82
N ARG A 143 10.30 -6.04 -8.42
CA ARG A 143 10.15 -6.28 -9.87
C ARG A 143 10.82 -5.19 -10.71
N LYS A 144 10.79 -3.93 -10.26
CA LYS A 144 11.33 -2.79 -11.02
C LYS A 144 12.86 -2.76 -11.11
N SER A 145 13.57 -3.44 -10.21
CA SER A 145 15.03 -3.61 -10.25
C SER A 145 15.45 -5.02 -10.70
N GLY A 146 14.49 -5.87 -11.08
CA GLY A 146 14.75 -7.25 -11.44
C GLY A 146 14.98 -8.19 -10.25
N GLN A 147 15.03 -7.69 -9.02
CA GLN A 147 15.28 -8.49 -7.82
C GLN A 147 14.73 -7.80 -6.57
N GLY A 148 13.99 -8.55 -5.76
CA GLY A 148 13.62 -8.22 -4.38
C GLY A 148 13.67 -9.48 -3.54
N PHE A 149 12.54 -9.86 -2.94
CA PHE A 149 12.39 -11.19 -2.34
C PHE A 149 12.53 -12.30 -3.39
N TYR A 150 12.05 -12.06 -4.61
CA TYR A 150 12.14 -12.96 -5.75
C TYR A 150 13.04 -12.40 -6.86
N ASP A 151 13.51 -13.29 -7.75
CA ASP A 151 14.23 -12.92 -8.97
C ASP A 151 13.25 -12.70 -10.13
N TRP A 152 13.34 -11.53 -10.74
CA TRP A 152 12.45 -11.03 -11.80
C TRP A 152 13.19 -10.80 -13.13
N ARG A 153 14.45 -11.23 -13.28
CA ARG A 153 15.28 -11.02 -14.49
C ARG A 153 14.95 -11.97 -15.66
N LYS A 154 13.78 -12.60 -15.65
CA LYS A 154 13.33 -13.51 -16.72
C LYS A 154 12.43 -12.80 -17.71
#